data_AF-A0AAU8WBN7-F1
#
_entry.id   AF-A0AAU8WBN7-F1
#
_cell.length_a   1.000
_cell.length_b   1.000
_cell.length_c   1.000
_cell.angle_alpha   90.00
_cell.angle_beta   90.00
_cell.angle_gamma   90.00
#
_symmetry.space_group_name_H-M   'P 1'
#
loop_
_entity.id
_entity.type
_entity.pdbx_description
1 polymer ?
#
loop_
_entity_poly.entity_id
_entity_poly.type
_entity_poly.pdbx_seq_one_letter_code
_entity_poly.pdbx_strand_id
1 'polypeptide(L)'
;MQGLRTVTQQTELTEITKAWSNSEFSYSDTYVGKEMVEVAAGKFDACKVTRKTTFTQSGIEETSESWLTNRGFVKRIRDEQSWNAYLVLEAKSFPASH
;
A
#
# COMPACT_ATOMS: atom_id res chain seq x y z
N MET A 1 0.49 -31.21 -36.19
CA MET A 1 -0.18 -29.90 -36.32
C MET A 1 -1.07 -29.72 -35.09
N GLN A 2 -0.57 -29.11 -34.01
CA GLN A 2 -1.37 -28.80 -32.82
C GLN A 2 -2.16 -27.53 -33.13
N GLY A 3 -3.47 -27.68 -33.39
CA GLY A 3 -4.36 -26.56 -33.69
C GLY A 3 -4.42 -25.56 -32.54
N LEU A 4 -4.46 -24.28 -32.88
CA LEU A 4 -4.66 -23.17 -31.96
C LEU A 4 -5.87 -23.47 -31.06
N ARG A 5 -5.66 -23.66 -29.76
CA ARG A 5 -6.75 -23.86 -28.80
C ARG A 5 -7.24 -22.48 -28.36
N THR A 6 -8.29 -21.98 -28.99
CA THR A 6 -8.93 -20.74 -28.56
C THR A 6 -9.71 -21.00 -27.28
N VAL A 7 -9.36 -20.30 -26.21
CA VAL A 7 -10.16 -20.23 -24.98
C VAL A 7 -10.93 -18.92 -25.00
N THR A 8 -12.24 -18.98 -24.81
CA THR A 8 -13.09 -17.79 -24.65
C THR A 8 -13.49 -17.70 -23.19
N GLN A 9 -13.13 -16.60 -22.52
CA GLN A 9 -13.57 -16.30 -21.16
C GLN A 9 -14.44 -15.04 -21.21
N GLN A 10 -15.63 -15.13 -20.65
CA GLN A 10 -16.52 -13.99 -20.46
C GLN A 10 -16.46 -13.60 -18.98
N THR A 11 -16.17 -12.32 -18.71
CA THR A 11 -16.23 -11.73 -17.38
C THR A 11 -17.42 -10.78 -17.36
N GLU A 12 -18.26 -10.91 -16.34
CA GLU A 12 -19.44 -10.07 -16.20
C GLU A 12 -19.04 -8.61 -15.97
N LEU A 13 -19.78 -7.67 -16.56
CA LEU A 13 -19.51 -6.24 -16.38
C LEU A 13 -19.52 -5.86 -14.89
N THR A 14 -20.41 -6.46 -14.11
CA THR A 14 -20.51 -6.24 -12.66
C THR A 14 -19.25 -6.66 -11.91
N GLU A 15 -18.53 -7.67 -12.39
CA GLU A 15 -17.26 -8.11 -11.83
C GLU A 15 -16.15 -7.11 -12.17
N ILE A 16 -16.17 -6.57 -13.40
CA ILE A 16 -15.23 -5.53 -13.85
C ILE A 16 -15.44 -4.22 -13.08
N THR A 17 -16.69 -3.84 -12.80
CA THR A 17 -17.05 -2.54 -12.22
C THR A 17 -17.22 -2.57 -10.70
N LYS A 18 -17.02 -3.73 -10.07
CA LYS A 18 -17.22 -3.93 -8.63
C LYS A 18 -16.49 -2.91 -7.75
N ALA A 19 -15.34 -2.40 -8.19
CA ALA A 19 -14.51 -1.45 -7.46
C ALA A 19 -14.70 0.01 -7.89
N TRP A 20 -15.63 0.33 -8.79
CA TRP A 20 -15.83 1.72 -9.24
C TRP A 20 -16.28 2.66 -8.11
N SER A 21 -16.96 2.16 -7.08
CA SER A 21 -17.26 2.97 -5.89
C SER A 21 -16.01 3.44 -5.12
N ASN A 22 -14.83 2.89 -5.44
CA ASN A 22 -13.55 3.31 -4.89
C ASN A 22 -12.75 4.20 -5.86
N SER A 23 -13.30 4.59 -7.02
CA SER A 23 -12.56 5.40 -8.01
C SER A 23 -12.43 6.88 -7.60
N GLU A 24 -13.35 7.36 -6.76
CA GLU A 24 -13.29 8.69 -6.18
C GLU A 24 -12.83 8.60 -4.73
N PHE A 25 -11.73 9.28 -4.43
CA PHE A 25 -11.16 9.28 -3.10
C PHE A 25 -10.47 10.60 -2.80
N SER A 26 -10.40 10.91 -1.51
CA SER A 26 -9.56 11.97 -0.98
C SER A 26 -8.35 11.36 -0.27
N TYR A 27 -7.27 12.12 -0.22
CA TYR A 27 -5.99 11.64 0.28
C TYR A 27 -5.30 12.74 1.10
N SER A 28 -4.67 12.34 2.21
CA SER A 28 -3.79 13.22 2.98
C SER A 28 -2.60 12.45 3.55
N ASP A 29 -1.45 13.14 3.60
CA ASP A 29 -0.27 12.72 4.36
C ASP A 29 0.04 13.78 5.43
N THR A 30 0.32 13.32 6.64
CA THR A 30 0.71 14.17 7.77
C THR A 30 2.04 13.70 8.34
N TYR A 31 3.02 14.60 8.36
CA TYR A 31 4.27 14.37 9.07
C TYR A 31 4.03 14.40 10.58
N VAL A 32 4.44 13.34 11.27
CA VAL A 32 4.20 13.17 12.72
C VAL A 32 5.43 13.55 13.53
N GLY A 33 6.63 13.18 13.06
CA GLY A 33 7.86 13.41 13.79
C GLY A 33 9.00 12.52 13.31
N LYS A 34 10.11 12.52 14.05
CA LYS A 34 11.23 11.59 13.86
C LYS A 34 11.30 10.61 15.02
N GLU A 35 11.57 9.35 14.71
CA GLU A 35 11.85 8.33 15.71
C GLU A 35 12.83 7.27 15.18
N MET A 36 13.52 6.59 16.10
CA MET A 36 14.35 5.45 15.76
C MET A 36 13.45 4.23 15.55
N VAL A 37 13.63 3.54 14.42
CA VAL A 37 12.96 2.28 14.12
C VAL A 37 13.96 1.17 13.89
N GLU A 38 13.70 0.02 14.50
CA GLU A 38 14.44 -1.22 14.30
C GLU A 38 13.66 -2.16 13.39
N VAL A 39 14.30 -2.63 12.32
CA VAL A 39 13.81 -3.65 11.38
C VAL A 39 14.93 -4.65 11.10
N ALA A 40 14.64 -5.71 10.34
CA ALA A 40 15.64 -6.71 9.95
C ALA A 40 16.88 -6.10 9.24
N ALA A 41 16.72 -5.02 8.48
CA ALA A 41 17.83 -4.31 7.84
C ALA A 41 18.71 -3.48 8.80
N GLY A 42 18.31 -3.29 10.06
CA GLY A 42 19.04 -2.51 11.06
C GLY A 42 18.19 -1.45 11.78
N LYS A 43 18.88 -0.50 12.41
CA LYS A 43 18.27 0.64 13.13
C LYS A 43 18.40 1.92 12.32
N PHE A 44 17.32 2.67 12.22
CA PHE A 44 17.24 3.87 11.39
C PHE A 44 16.54 5.00 12.15
N ASP A 45 17.12 6.19 12.12
CA ASP A 45 16.38 7.41 12.43
C ASP A 45 15.49 7.76 11.23
N ALA A 46 14.17 7.69 11.42
CA ALA A 46 13.20 7.81 10.34
C ALA A 46 12.14 8.87 10.65
N CYS A 47 11.67 9.54 9.60
CA CYS A 47 10.51 10.42 9.63
C CYS A 47 9.23 9.58 9.59
N LYS A 48 8.39 9.67 10.61
CA LYS A 48 7.06 9.06 10.62
C LYS A 48 6.07 9.95 9.87
N VAL A 49 5.37 9.35 8.92
CA VAL A 49 4.27 9.97 8.16
C VAL A 49 3.05 9.08 8.29
N THR A 50 1.91 9.68 8.62
CA THR A 50 0.60 9.02 8.60
C THR A 50 -0.13 9.42 7.33
N ARG A 51 -0.85 8.47 6.76
CA ARG A 51 -1.62 8.62 5.54
C ARG A 51 -3.05 8.19 5.81
N LYS A 52 -4.00 8.94 5.25
CA LYS A 52 -5.41 8.57 5.22
C LYS A 52 -5.96 8.73 3.80
N THR A 53 -6.63 7.70 3.31
CA THR A 53 -7.41 7.70 2.08
C THR A 53 -8.86 7.46 2.45
N THR A 54 -9.78 8.34 2.03
CA THR A 54 -11.22 8.15 2.21
C THR A 54 -11.87 8.00 0.84
N PHE A 55 -12.46 6.83 0.58
CA PHE A 55 -13.23 6.54 -0.63
C PHE A 55 -14.65 7.10 -0.48
N THR A 56 -14.96 8.17 -1.20
CA THR A 56 -16.12 9.02 -0.92
C THR A 56 -17.45 8.31 -1.14
N GLN A 57 -17.53 7.42 -2.13
CA GLN A 57 -18.78 6.72 -2.47
C GLN A 57 -18.98 5.44 -1.66
N SER A 58 -17.92 4.72 -1.31
CA SER A 58 -18.01 3.48 -0.51
C SER A 58 -17.97 3.71 1.00
N GLY A 59 -17.50 4.89 1.45
CA GLY A 59 -17.32 5.21 2.87
C GLY A 59 -16.15 4.46 3.52
N ILE A 60 -15.33 3.77 2.72
CA ILE A 60 -14.16 3.03 3.19
C ILE A 60 -13.05 4.02 3.54
N GLU A 61 -12.35 3.76 4.65
CA GLU A 61 -11.16 4.49 5.04
C GLU A 61 -9.96 3.56 5.09
N GLU A 62 -8.88 3.97 4.42
CA GLU A 62 -7.60 3.27 4.49
C GLU A 62 -6.57 4.14 5.18
N THR A 63 -5.76 3.53 6.03
CA THR A 63 -4.72 4.23 6.78
C THR A 63 -3.37 3.58 6.57
N SER A 64 -2.32 4.41 6.61
CA SER A 64 -0.96 3.90 6.54
C SER A 64 -0.03 4.72 7.43
N GLU A 65 0.81 4.04 8.20
CA GLU A 65 1.96 4.64 8.87
C GLU A 65 3.23 4.26 8.12
N SER A 66 4.06 5.23 7.77
CA SER A 66 5.32 5.04 7.06
C SER A 66 6.49 5.63 7.82
N TRP A 67 7.60 4.91 7.87
CA TRP A 67 8.87 5.39 8.42
C TRP A 67 9.84 5.58 7.28
N LEU A 68 10.17 6.84 7.01
CA LEU A 68 10.94 7.26 5.84
C LEU A 68 12.35 7.69 6.24
N THR A 69 13.34 7.19 5.51
CA THR A 69 14.71 7.72 5.47
C THR A 69 14.92 8.46 4.16
N ASN A 70 16.10 9.05 3.96
CA ASN A 70 16.50 9.62 2.67
C ASN A 70 16.59 8.58 1.54
N ARG A 71 16.53 7.27 1.85
CA ARG A 71 16.61 6.17 0.88
C ARG A 71 15.26 5.48 0.64
N GLY A 72 14.16 6.02 1.18
CA GLY A 72 12.82 5.43 1.08
C GLY A 72 12.26 4.94 2.41
N PHE A 73 11.19 4.16 2.38
CA PHE A 73 10.57 3.63 3.60
C PHE A 73 11.33 2.41 4.14
N VAL A 74 11.50 2.35 5.45
CA VAL A 74 12.12 1.21 6.16
C VAL A 74 11.08 0.34 6.85
N LYS A 75 9.93 0.93 7.18
CA LYS A 75 8.75 0.24 7.73
C LYS A 75 7.49 0.90 7.19
N ARG A 76 6.45 0.11 6.95
CA ARG A 76 5.11 0.59 6.62
C ARG A 76 4.05 -0.34 7.18
N ILE A 77 3.04 0.22 7.82
CA ILE A 77 1.86 -0.49 8.30
C ILE A 77 0.66 0.07 7.54
N ARG A 78 -0.20 -0.79 6.97
CA ARG A 78 -1.37 -0.39 6.19
C ARG A 78 -2.61 -1.14 6.65
N ASP A 79 -3.70 -0.42 6.84
CA ASP A 79 -5.05 -0.97 6.96
C ASP A 79 -5.80 -0.70 5.64
N GLU A 80 -5.93 -1.73 4.83
CA GLU A 80 -6.45 -1.70 3.45
C GLU A 80 -7.83 -2.35 3.42
N GLN A 81 -8.81 -1.66 3.99
CA GLN A 81 -10.17 -2.16 4.15
C GLN A 81 -10.84 -2.54 2.83
N SER A 82 -10.53 -1.84 1.73
CA SER A 82 -11.11 -2.16 0.42
C SER A 82 -10.66 -3.53 -0.09
N TRP A 83 -9.52 -4.03 0.40
CA TRP A 83 -8.96 -5.34 0.08
C TRP A 83 -9.13 -6.34 1.23
N ASN A 84 -9.80 -5.93 2.32
CA ASN A 84 -9.90 -6.68 3.57
C ASN A 84 -8.52 -7.19 4.04
N ALA A 85 -7.51 -6.31 4.01
CA ALA A 85 -6.13 -6.66 4.28
C ALA A 85 -5.46 -5.73 5.29
N TYR A 86 -4.63 -6.31 6.14
CA TYR A 86 -3.72 -5.58 7.01
C TYR A 86 -2.28 -5.97 6.67
N LEU A 87 -1.45 -4.98 6.33
CA LEU A 87 -0.12 -5.21 5.81
C LEU A 87 0.94 -4.60 6.73
N VAL A 88 1.93 -5.40 7.09
CA VAL A 88 3.15 -4.95 7.77
C VAL A 88 4.32 -5.22 6.84
N LEU A 89 5.00 -4.16 6.42
CA LEU A 89 6.14 -4.20 5.51
C LEU A 89 7.36 -3.65 6.24
N GLU A 90 8.45 -4.40 6.21
CA GLU A 90 9.72 -4.00 6.81
C GLU A 90 10.88 -4.28 5.86
N ALA A 91 11.84 -3.37 5.81
CA ALA A 91 13.05 -3.56 5.02
C ALA A 91 13.87 -4.72 5.61
N LYS A 92 14.14 -5.72 4.77
CA LYS A 92 14.97 -6.89 5.13
C LYS A 92 16.46 -6.64 4.94
N SER A 93 16.82 -5.81 3.97
CA SER A 93 18.20 -5.42 3.68
C SER A 93 18.25 -4.04 3.05
N PHE A 94 19.43 -3.42 3.09
CA PHE A 94 19.73 -2.19 2.37
C PHE A 94 20.90 -2.42 1.40
N PRO A 95 20.92 -1.76 0.23
CA PRO A 95 22.10 -1.75 -0.61
C PRO A 95 23.27 -1.19 0.20
N ALA A 96 24.45 -1.81 0.06
CA ALA A 96 25.69 -1.29 0.63
C ALA A 96 25.88 0.17 0.21
N SER A 97 26.30 1.03 1.13
CA SER A 97 26.76 2.37 0.79
C SER A 97 28.00 2.25 -0.08
N HIS A 98 27.98 2.86 -1.26
CA HIS A 98 29.15 3.04 -2.11
C HIS A 98 30.17 3.97 -1.46
#